data_AF-A0A101G4E9-F1
#
_entry.id   AF-A0A101G4E9-F1
#
_cell.length_a   1.000
_cell.length_b   1.000
_cell.length_c   1.000
_cell.angle_alpha   90.00
_cell.angle_beta   90.00
_cell.angle_gamma   90.00
#
_symmetry.space_group_name_H-M   'P 1'
#
loop_
_entity.id
_entity.type
_entity.pdbx_description
1 polymer ?
#
loop_
_entity_poly.entity_id
_entity_poly.type
_entity_poly.pdbx_seq_one_letter_code
_entity_poly.pdbx_strand_id
1 'polypeptide(L)'
;MKIKVLGSGCPSCKALYETVLGVTKNDKEISVEYITDITALIEAGIMAGPALLIDEKIVSVGRVPSSEEVKEYIDNCKDMNSESPSSGCSCGGNC
;
A
#
# COMPACT_ATOMS: atom_id res chain seq x y z
N MET A 1 4.42 2.69 11.87
CA MET A 1 3.95 2.75 10.46
C MET A 1 2.73 3.66 10.35
N LYS A 2 2.61 4.45 9.27
CA LYS A 2 1.40 5.25 9.01
C LYS A 2 0.65 4.71 7.81
N ILE A 3 -0.65 4.46 7.95
CA ILE A 3 -1.53 4.05 6.87
C ILE A 3 -2.45 5.22 6.56
N LYS A 4 -2.42 5.72 5.33
CA LYS A 4 -3.29 6.79 4.84
C LYS A 4 -4.27 6.18 3.85
N VAL A 5 -5.56 6.35 4.10
CA VAL A 5 -6.63 5.93 3.20
C VAL A 5 -7.16 7.17 2.50
N LEU A 6 -6.87 7.30 1.21
CA LEU A 6 -7.36 8.39 0.37
C LEU A 6 -8.67 7.95 -0.29
N GLY A 7 -9.74 8.71 -0.11
CA GLY A 7 -11.03 8.35 -0.69
C GLY A 7 -12.01 9.50 -0.76
N SER A 8 -12.78 9.56 -1.85
CA SER A 8 -13.84 10.55 -2.09
C SER A 8 -15.14 10.29 -1.30
N GLY A 9 -15.13 9.36 -0.34
CA GLY A 9 -16.29 9.09 0.53
C GLY A 9 -17.28 8.04 0.03
N CYS A 10 -16.93 7.24 -0.99
CA CYS A 10 -17.78 6.12 -1.43
C CYS A 10 -17.93 5.03 -0.34
N PRO A 11 -19.02 4.24 -0.35
CA PRO A 11 -19.27 3.18 0.64
C PRO A 11 -18.14 2.16 0.71
N SER A 12 -17.50 1.85 -0.42
CA SER A 12 -16.34 0.96 -0.50
C SER A 12 -15.08 1.55 0.19
N CYS A 13 -14.90 2.87 0.19
CA CYS A 13 -13.77 3.53 0.89
C CYS A 13 -13.93 3.38 2.40
N LYS A 14 -15.17 3.53 2.89
CA LYS A 14 -15.49 3.38 4.31
C LYS A 14 -15.27 1.94 4.79
N ALA A 15 -15.71 0.95 4.00
CA ALA A 15 -15.50 -0.46 4.29
C ALA A 15 -13.99 -0.81 4.36
N LEU A 16 -13.18 -0.27 3.46
CA LEU A 16 -11.73 -0.43 3.49
C LEU A 16 -11.13 0.16 4.77
N TYR A 17 -11.49 1.39 5.13
CA TYR A 17 -11.01 2.04 6.34
C TYR A 17 -11.36 1.25 7.62
N GLU A 18 -12.59 0.77 7.73
CA GLU A 18 -13.02 -0.08 8.86
C GLU A 18 -12.25 -1.40 8.92
N THR A 19 -11.98 -2.01 7.76
CA THR A 19 -11.18 -3.24 7.67
C THR A 19 -9.75 -3.01 8.14
N VAL A 20 -9.10 -1.96 7.65
CA VAL A 20 -7.73 -1.59 8.04
C VAL A 20 -7.67 -1.31 9.53
N LEU A 21 -8.58 -0.50 10.07
CA LEU A 21 -8.70 -0.23 11.50
C LEU A 21 -8.85 -1.51 12.35
N GLY A 22 -9.62 -2.48 11.86
CA GLY A 22 -9.81 -3.77 12.53
C GLY A 22 -8.52 -4.60 12.56
N VAL A 23 -7.77 -4.61 11.46
CA VAL A 23 -6.50 -5.31 11.33
C VAL A 23 -5.43 -4.68 12.23
N THR A 24 -5.32 -3.36 12.21
CA THR A 24 -4.29 -2.62 12.97
C THR A 24 -4.69 -2.32 14.40
N LYS A 25 -5.90 -2.67 14.83
CA LYS A 25 -6.40 -2.42 16.20
C LYS A 25 -5.53 -3.07 17.28
N ASN A 26 -4.90 -4.20 16.95
CA ASN A 26 -3.96 -4.90 17.84
C ASN A 26 -2.53 -4.38 17.73
N ASP A 27 -2.21 -3.66 16.65
CA ASP A 27 -0.87 -3.15 16.36
C ASP A 27 -0.79 -1.68 16.73
N LYS A 28 -0.37 -1.43 17.98
CA LYS A 28 -0.28 -0.09 18.58
C LYS A 28 0.72 0.84 17.90
N GLU A 29 1.59 0.29 17.05
CA GLU A 29 2.61 1.02 16.29
C GLU A 29 2.11 1.48 14.90
N ILE A 30 0.87 1.11 14.53
CA ILE A 30 0.26 1.45 13.25
C ILE A 30 -0.80 2.54 13.48
N SER A 31 -0.66 3.65 12.76
CA SER A 31 -1.59 4.77 12.81
C SER A 31 -2.37 4.87 11.51
N VAL A 32 -3.70 4.84 11.57
CA VAL A 32 -4.58 4.87 10.39
C VAL A 32 -5.23 6.25 10.29
N GLU A 33 -5.08 6.90 9.14
CA GLU A 33 -5.60 8.24 8.85
C GLU A 33 -6.46 8.20 7.58
N TYR A 34 -7.69 8.70 7.68
CA TYR A 34 -8.60 8.80 6.53
C TYR A 34 -8.51 10.21 5.94
N ILE A 35 -7.94 10.31 4.74
CA ILE A 35 -7.71 11.57 4.05
C ILE A 35 -8.72 11.69 2.92
N THR A 36 -9.66 12.63 3.06
CA THR A 36 -10.59 13.00 1.99
C THR A 36 -10.08 14.17 1.15
N ASP A 37 -8.83 14.58 1.37
CA ASP A 37 -8.26 15.76 0.77
C ASP A 37 -7.75 15.48 -0.64
N ILE A 38 -8.26 16.23 -1.61
CA ILE A 38 -7.89 16.11 -3.02
C ILE A 38 -6.42 16.48 -3.23
N THR A 39 -5.88 17.41 -2.43
CA THR A 39 -4.47 17.82 -2.50
C THR A 39 -3.55 16.64 -2.23
N ALA A 40 -3.85 15.86 -1.19
CA ALA A 40 -3.08 14.68 -0.84
C ALA A 40 -3.12 13.59 -1.94
N LEU A 41 -4.23 13.47 -2.68
CA LEU A 41 -4.29 12.60 -3.86
C LEU A 41 -3.34 13.06 -4.95
N ILE A 42 -3.33 14.36 -5.26
CA ILE A 42 -2.47 14.96 -6.30
C ILE A 42 -1.00 14.83 -5.91
N GLU A 43 -0.65 15.14 -4.67
CA GLU A 43 0.72 15.00 -4.13
C GLU A 43 1.20 13.55 -4.20
N ALA A 44 0.30 12.59 -3.94
CA ALA A 44 0.57 11.17 -4.07
C ALA A 44 0.48 10.66 -5.53
N GLY A 45 0.16 11.50 -6.52
CA GLY A 45 0.06 11.08 -7.93
C GLY A 45 -1.15 10.19 -8.27
N ILE A 46 -2.18 10.20 -7.44
CA ILE A 46 -3.41 9.42 -7.64
C ILE A 46 -4.40 10.26 -8.43
N MET A 47 -4.66 9.84 -9.67
CA MET A 47 -5.59 10.56 -10.55
C MET A 47 -7.07 10.22 -10.30
N ALA A 48 -7.37 9.01 -9.83
CA ALA A 48 -8.74 8.57 -9.58
C ALA A 48 -8.81 7.36 -8.65
N GLY A 49 -9.90 7.30 -7.88
CA GLY A 49 -10.28 6.15 -7.07
C GLY A 49 -9.76 6.19 -5.64
N PRO A 50 -10.25 5.26 -4.79
CA PRO A 50 -9.69 5.06 -3.47
C PRO A 50 -8.26 4.57 -3.59
N ALA A 51 -7.38 5.09 -2.75
CA ALA A 51 -6.01 4.63 -2.66
C ALA A 51 -5.62 4.35 -1.22
N LEU A 52 -4.87 3.27 -1.05
CA LEU A 52 -4.28 2.87 0.20
C LEU A 52 -2.78 3.18 0.14
N LEU A 53 -2.33 4.00 1.07
CA LEU A 53 -0.91 4.32 1.26
C LEU A 53 -0.46 3.74 2.60
N ILE A 54 0.72 3.14 2.59
CA ILE A 54 1.43 2.67 3.77
C ILE A 54 2.79 3.34 3.76
N ASP A 55 3.11 4.07 4.83
CA ASP A 55 4.35 4.82 4.98
C ASP A 55 4.64 5.77 3.80
N GLU A 56 3.59 6.46 3.34
CA GLU A 56 3.61 7.38 2.18
C GLU A 56 3.88 6.68 0.83
N LYS A 57 3.96 5.34 0.81
CA LYS A 57 4.05 4.52 -0.38
C LYS A 57 2.68 4.01 -0.78
N ILE A 58 2.37 4.14 -2.07
CA ILE A 58 1.12 3.64 -2.65
C ILE A 58 1.22 2.12 -2.76
N VAL A 59 0.35 1.40 -2.04
CA VAL A 59 0.30 -0.07 -2.11
C VAL A 59 -0.86 -0.55 -2.98
N SER A 60 -1.94 0.21 -3.07
CA SER A 60 -3.10 -0.13 -3.89
C SER A 60 -3.87 1.10 -4.32
N VAL A 61 -4.35 1.11 -5.56
CA VAL A 61 -5.16 2.20 -6.15
C VAL A 61 -6.33 1.59 -6.90
N GLY A 62 -7.53 2.12 -6.71
CA GLY A 62 -8.73 1.71 -7.43
C GLY A 62 -9.31 0.35 -7.01
N ARG A 63 -8.74 -0.31 -5.98
CA ARG A 63 -9.22 -1.58 -5.45
C ARG A 63 -9.28 -1.55 -3.93
N VAL A 64 -10.26 -2.26 -3.37
CA VAL A 64 -10.37 -2.51 -1.93
C VAL A 64 -9.70 -3.86 -1.62
N PRO A 65 -8.47 -3.88 -1.08
CA PRO A 65 -7.87 -5.11 -0.54
C PRO A 65 -8.67 -5.68 0.62
N SER A 66 -8.60 -7.01 0.78
CA SER A 66 -9.16 -7.73 1.91
C SER A 66 -8.31 -7.58 3.16
N SER A 67 -8.84 -7.96 4.33
CA SER A 67 -8.10 -7.93 5.60
C SER A 67 -6.79 -8.72 5.60
N GLU A 68 -6.74 -9.85 4.88
CA GLU A 68 -5.53 -10.64 4.70
C GLU A 68 -4.49 -9.87 3.87
N GLU A 69 -4.86 -9.38 2.70
CA GLU A 69 -3.99 -8.56 1.84
C GLU A 69 -3.42 -7.35 2.59
N VAL A 70 -4.23 -6.65 3.40
CA VAL A 70 -3.76 -5.52 4.22
C VAL A 70 -2.66 -5.96 5.18
N LYS A 71 -2.82 -7.11 5.85
CA LYS A 71 -1.76 -7.69 6.69
C LYS A 71 -0.53 -8.02 5.87
N GLU A 72 -0.71 -8.60 4.69
CA GLU A 72 0.40 -8.94 3.80
C GLU A 72 1.15 -7.69 3.34
N TYR A 73 0.49 -6.57 3.03
CA TYR A 73 1.17 -5.32 2.67
C TYR A 73 1.96 -4.72 3.85
N ILE A 74 1.42 -4.84 5.08
CA ILE A 74 2.10 -4.41 6.31
C ILE A 74 3.33 -5.30 6.58
N ASP A 75 3.21 -6.61 6.36
CA ASP A 75 4.27 -7.59 6.58
C ASP A 75 5.35 -7.55 5.49
N ASN A 76 4.96 -7.47 4.21
CA ASN A 76 5.86 -7.32 3.06
C ASN A 76 6.67 -6.02 3.10
N CYS A 77 6.24 -5.01 3.86
CA CYS A 77 7.03 -3.79 4.03
C CYS A 77 8.31 -4.02 4.87
N LYS A 78 8.45 -5.15 5.57
CA LYS A 78 9.67 -5.51 6.30
C LYS A 78 10.77 -6.07 5.41
N ASP A 79 10.46 -6.57 4.23
CA ASP A 79 11.42 -7.20 3.32
C ASP A 79 11.31 -6.64 1.90
N MET A 80 11.98 -5.50 1.68
CA MET A 80 12.50 -5.14 0.36
C MET A 80 13.95 -4.65 0.50
N ASN A 81 14.82 -5.56 0.93
CA ASN A 81 16.19 -5.62 0.42
C ASN A 81 16.59 -7.09 0.26
N SER A 82 16.27 -7.65 -0.89
CA SER A 82 16.79 -8.89 -1.52
C SER A 82 15.61 -9.48 -2.31
N GLU A 83 15.50 -9.33 -3.64
CA GLU A 83 16.46 -9.82 -4.61
C GLU A 83 16.44 -8.93 -5.87
N SER A 84 17.51 -8.14 -6.02
CA SER A 84 18.16 -8.07 -7.31
C SER A 84 19.36 -9.00 -7.24
N PRO A 85 19.43 -10.01 -8.11
CA PRO A 85 20.72 -10.36 -8.67
C PRO A 85 20.65 -10.20 -10.19
N SER A 86 21.11 -9.04 -10.63
CA SER A 86 21.99 -9.00 -11.79
C SER A 86 23.10 -10.04 -11.58
N SER A 87 23.13 -11.08 -12.41
CA SER A 87 24.31 -11.92 -12.59
C SER A 87 24.28 -12.48 -14.00
N GLY A 88 25.23 -12.01 -14.81
CA GLY A 88 25.38 -12.41 -16.19
C GLY A 88 25.72 -13.89 -16.31
N CYS A 89 25.21 -14.49 -17.37
CA CYS A 89 25.77 -15.73 -17.89
C CYS A 89 26.64 -15.37 -19.10
N SER A 90 27.92 -15.13 -18.81
CA SER A 90 28.98 -15.41 -19.76
C SER A 90 28.95 -16.91 -20.07
N CYS A 91 28.32 -17.30 -21.16
CA CYS A 91 28.54 -18.61 -21.76
C CYS A 91 29.35 -18.38 -23.05
N GLY A 92 30.64 -18.69 -22.96
CA GLY A 92 31.57 -18.54 -24.07
C GLY A 92 31.31 -19.53 -25.21
N GLY A 93 31.79 -19.11 -26.38
CA GLY A 93 32.16 -20.01 -27.48
C GLY A 93 31.02 -20.44 -28.40
N ASN A 94 30.71 -19.63 -29.41
CA ASN A 94 31.35 -19.75 -30.73
C ASN A 94 30.66 -18.80 -31.75
N CYS A 95 31.13 -17.55 -31.80
CA CYS A 95 31.14 -16.69 -33.00
C CYS A 95 32.20 -15.60 -32.83
#